data_AF-A0AA43IAC2-F1
#
_entry.id   AF-A0AA43IAC2-F1
#
_cell.length_a   1.000
_cell.length_b   1.000
_cell.length_c   1.000
_cell.angle_alpha   90.00
_cell.angle_beta   90.00
_cell.angle_gamma   90.00
#
_symmetry.space_group_name_H-M   'P 1'
#
loop_
_entity.id
_entity.type
_entity.pdbx_description
1 polymer ?
#
loop_
_entity_poly.entity_id
_entity_poly.type
_entity_poly.pdbx_seq_one_letter_code
_entity_poly.pdbx_strand_id
1 'polypeptide(L)' 'MIRTMLAAAKEDLQLQELHLVCHNVNTNGMLLYSRLGFKPYEIVKRTGPHETNIAGIFMKIELT' A
#
# COMPACT_ATOMS: atom_id res chain seq x y z
N MET A 1 1.45 -13.73 -4.45
CA MET A 1 2.51 -13.04 -3.68
C MET A 1 1.95 -12.11 -2.59
N ILE A 2 1.23 -11.01 -2.89
CA ILE A 2 0.74 -10.10 -1.82
C ILE A 2 -0.17 -10.77 -0.79
N ARG A 3 -1.05 -11.70 -1.20
CA ARG A 3 -1.88 -12.49 -0.28
C ARG A 3 -1.04 -13.38 0.65
N THR A 4 0.06 -13.93 0.14
CA THR A 4 1.02 -14.72 0.92
C THR A 4 1.70 -13.85 1.98
N MET A 5 2.06 -12.61 1.63
CA MET A 5 2.63 -11.65 2.59
C MET A 5 1.60 -11.24 3.65
N LEU A 6 0.33 -11.04 3.28
CA LEU A 6 -0.74 -10.76 4.23
C LEU A 6 -0.98 -11.93 5.20
N ALA A 7 -0.95 -13.16 4.69
CA ALA A 7 -1.07 -14.36 5.52
C ALA A 7 0.10 -14.47 6.49
N ALA A 8 1.35 -14.35 6.02
CA ALA A 8 2.53 -14.37 6.89
C ALA A 8 2.52 -13.24 7.93
N ALA A 9 2.12 -12.02 7.54
CA ALA A 9 2.00 -10.89 8.46
C ALA A 9 0.99 -11.17 9.59
N LYS A 10 -0.11 -11.87 9.27
CA LYS A 10 -1.16 -12.21 10.25
C LYS A 10 -0.79 -13.43 11.10
N GLU A 11 -0.38 -14.51 10.45
CA GLU A 11 -0.23 -15.84 11.06
C GLU A 11 1.13 -15.98 11.75
N ASP A 12 2.20 -15.61 11.05
CA ASP A 12 3.58 -15.82 11.54
C ASP A 12 4.04 -14.67 12.44
N LEU A 13 3.63 -13.44 12.12
CA LEU A 13 4.08 -12.23 12.80
C LEU A 13 3.03 -11.60 13.72
N GLN A 14 1.78 -12.06 13.67
CA GLN A 14 0.67 -11.57 14.52
C GLN A 14 0.50 -10.04 14.49
N LEU A 15 0.76 -9.43 13.33
CA LEU A 15 0.63 -7.98 13.15
C LEU A 15 -0.85 -7.59 13.13
N GLN A 16 -1.16 -6.41 13.65
CA GLN A 16 -2.54 -5.87 13.65
C GLN A 16 -2.85 -5.10 12.36
N GLU A 17 -1.86 -4.48 11.74
CA GLU A 17 -2.01 -3.73 10.49
C GLU A 17 -0.79 -3.88 9.58
N LEU A 18 -1.02 -3.79 8.27
CA LEU A 18 0.04 -3.74 7.26
C LEU A 18 -0.05 -2.45 6.45
N HIS A 19 1.09 -1.78 6.32
CA HIS A 19 1.21 -0.50 5.65
C HIS A 19 2.00 -0.65 4.34
N LEU A 20 1.58 0.09 3.32
CA LEU A 20 2.31 0.20 2.06
C LEU A 20 2.20 1.62 1.50
N VAL A 21 3.08 1.92 0.54
CA VAL A 21 3.00 3.16 -0.25
C VAL A 21 2.79 2.78 -1.71
N CYS A 22 1.79 3.38 -2.33
CA CYS A 22 1.53 3.26 -3.76
C CYS A 22 1.67 4.63 -4.42
N HIS A 23 2.52 4.75 -5.45
CA HIS A 23 2.64 5.98 -6.20
C HIS A 23 1.41 6.17 -7.12
N ASN A 24 0.90 7.40 -7.23
CA ASN A 24 -0.28 7.72 -8.05
C ASN A 24 -0.17 7.33 -9.53
N VAL A 25 1.05 7.22 -10.06
CA VAL A 25 1.30 6.77 -11.43
C VAL A 25 1.07 5.26 -11.63
N ASN A 26 0.98 4.48 -10.55
CA ASN A 26 0.72 3.04 -10.59
C ASN A 26 -0.77 2.73 -10.34
N THR A 27 -1.62 3.10 -11.30
CA THR A 27 -3.08 2.89 -11.22
C THR A 27 -3.45 1.42 -11.00
N ASN A 28 -2.74 0.49 -11.64
CA ASN A 28 -2.98 -0.96 -11.46
C ASN A 28 -2.74 -1.41 -10.02
N GLY A 29 -1.64 -0.94 -9.41
CA GLY A 29 -1.35 -1.17 -8.01
C GLY A 29 -2.43 -0.59 -7.10
N MET A 30 -2.84 0.66 -7.32
CA MET A 30 -3.89 1.30 -6.53
C MET A 30 -5.21 0.52 -6.57
N LEU A 31 -5.67 0.10 -7.75
CA LEU A 31 -6.88 -0.69 -7.91
C LEU A 31 -6.76 -2.07 -7.25
N LEU A 32 -5.60 -2.71 -7.37
CA LEU A 32 -5.32 -3.99 -6.70
C LEU A 32 -5.41 -3.86 -5.18
N TYR A 33 -4.70 -2.89 -4.59
CA TYR A 33 -4.68 -2.69 -3.14
C TYR A 33 -6.06 -2.29 -2.61
N SER A 34 -6.79 -1.45 -3.33
CA SER A 34 -8.17 -1.12 -2.99
C SER A 34 -9.08 -2.35 -2.98
N ARG A 35 -9.00 -3.23 -3.99
CA ARG A 35 -9.75 -4.51 -4.03
C ARG A 35 -9.37 -5.47 -2.91
N LEU A 36 -8.14 -5.40 -2.41
CA LEU A 36 -7.68 -6.22 -1.28
C LEU A 36 -8.14 -5.67 0.08
N GLY A 37 -8.68 -4.45 0.14
CA GLY A 37 -9.17 -3.83 1.37
C GLY A 37 -8.24 -2.80 1.99
N PHE A 38 -7.12 -2.44 1.33
CA PHE A 38 -6.28 -1.34 1.79
C PHE A 38 -7.00 -0.01 1.65
N LYS A 39 -6.93 0.81 2.70
CA LYS A 39 -7.50 2.15 2.77
C LYS A 39 -6.39 3.20 2.78
N PRO A 40 -6.47 4.25 1.93
CA PRO A 40 -5.52 5.35 2.01
C PRO A 40 -5.71 6.14 3.31
N TYR A 41 -4.61 6.62 3.89
CA TYR A 41 -4.66 7.45 5.10
C TYR A 41 -3.76 8.69 5.05
N GLU A 42 -2.78 8.73 4.14
CA GLU A 42 -1.91 9.89 3.97
C GLU A 42 -1.43 10.00 2.51
N ILE A 43 -1.21 11.23 2.05
CA ILE A 43 -0.64 11.53 0.72
C ILE A 43 0.55 12.45 0.93
N VAL A 44 1.72 12.03 0.46
CA VAL A 44 2.95 12.81 0.59
C VAL A 44 3.57 13.07 -0.77
N LYS A 45 4.06 14.29 -0.99
CA LYS A 45 4.86 14.63 -2.17
C LYS A 45 6.12 13.75 -2.23
N ARG A 46 6.40 13.21 -3.41
CA ARG A 46 7.59 12.43 -3.73
C ARG A 46 8.18 12.91 -5.04
N THR A 47 9.47 12.67 -5.22
CA THR A 47 10.18 12.96 -6.46
C THR A 47 10.24 11.69 -7.30
N GLY A 48 9.59 11.72 -8.46
CA GLY A 48 9.65 10.66 -9.46
C GLY A 48 10.84 10.80 -10.39
N PRO A 49 10.94 9.95 -11.42
CA PRO A 49 11.93 10.10 -12.46
C PRO A 49 11.86 11.49 -13.11
N HIS A 50 13.01 12.03 -13.52
CA HIS A 50 13.11 13.36 -14.16
C HIS A 50 12.58 14.51 -13.29
N GLU A 51 12.73 14.41 -11.96
CA GLU A 51 12.30 15.44 -11.00
C GLU A 51 10.80 15.73 -11.04
N THR A 52 10.00 14.81 -11.58
CA THR A 52 8.55 14.97 -11.62
C THR A 52 7.96 14.87 -10.22
N ASN A 53 6.98 15.71 -9.93
CA ASN A 53 6.24 15.63 -8.68
C ASN A 53 5.22 14.48 -8.79
N ILE A 54 5.40 13.44 -7.98
CA ILE A 54 4.44 12.35 -7.85
C ILE A 54 3.90 12.30 -6.42
N ALA A 55 2.74 11.67 -6.24
CA ALA A 55 2.14 11.48 -4.93
C ALA A 55 2.43 10.06 -4.44
N GLY A 56 3.05 9.95 -3.27
CA GLY A 56 3.11 8.69 -2.50
C GLY A 56 1.86 8.57 -1.65
N ILE A 57 1.00 7.61 -1.99
CA ILE A 57 -0.26 7.36 -1.28
C ILE A 57 0.01 6.24 -0.28
N PHE A 58 -0.02 6.60 1.00
CA PHE A 58 0.13 5.66 2.10
C PHE A 58 -1.22 4.98 2.32
N MET A 59 -1.19 3.64 2.34
CA MET A 59 -2.38 2.82 2.51
C MET A 59 -2.15 1.79 3.62
N LYS A 60 -3.20 1.43 4.33
CA LYS A 60 -3.16 0.41 5.38
C LYS A 60 -4.33 -0.57 5.28
N ILE A 61 -4.12 -1.79 5.76
CA ILE A 61 -5.16 -2.78 5.97
C ILE A 61 -5.04 -3.35 7.38
N GLU A 62 -6.18 -3.53 8.04
CA GLU A 62 -6.26 -4.23 9.30
C GLU A 62 -6.22 -5.74 9.04
N LEU A 63 -5.39 -6.46 9.79
CA LEU A 63 -5.25 -7.91 9.69
C LEU A 63 -6.16 -8.57 10.74
N THR A 64 -7.46 -8.49 10.52
CA THR A 64 -8.48 -9.16 11.35
C THR A 64 -8.55 -10.64 11.02
#